data_AF-A0A419H4Y4-F1
#
_entry.id   AF-A0A419H4Y4-F1
#
_cell.length_a   1.000
_cell.length_b   1.000
_cell.length_c   1.000
_cell.angle_alpha   90.00
_cell.angle_beta   90.00
_cell.angle_gamma   90.00
#
_symmetry.space_group_name_H-M   'P 1'
#
loop_
_entity.id
_entity.type
_entity.pdbx_description
1 polymer ?
#
loop_
_entity_poly.entity_id
_entity_poly.type
_entity_poly.pdbx_seq_one_letter_code
_entity_poly.pdbx_strand_id
1 'polypeptide(L)'
;QSKAEKIDQLISKYNEYRYFNGSALVADNFDVVLKKGYGFANMEWNIPNAAETKHRLGSITKQFTSMLIMQLVEKGKIKLDGKLTEYLPYYRKDTGDKITIEMLLTHTSGIPSYTAETDFLKNVSRKFYKPDDFVKEHCSGDLEFEPGKQYAYNNSGYFILGAIIEKITGKAYEAVLRENIFEPLGMNNSGYDLAETILLKRAAGYQKTFDGYTNAPFLDMSLPYAAGSLYSTVEDLFVWDKALQTEKLLPKKFMDEIFKSRVEGLGAKYGYGLSLGKKKIGDEEYDVITHGGGINGFNTINYFIPKKGQVVILFSNAGGAPLNEITEKIIDILNGKEAKMPAQSLAEHLANVIKEDGVKDAVDQFKQMKEEKDAFILRENEMNQLGYSLMSENKLDEAIAVFKLNVGEFPKSANVYDSYGEALLKKGNKEEALVNYKKSLELNPRNTGAVKVLKENGVTVDEPKEIKLSAEILKQYVGKYQLAPNFIMAVTVNGEKIFVQATGQPQAEIFPLAEDKFYPKVVDAQIRFVRENGIVNQLILLQNGREMPAKKIE
;
A
#
# COMPACT_ATOMS: atom_id res chain seq x y z
N GLN A 1 11.48 -10.65 31.68
CA GLN A 1 11.92 -10.38 30.29
C GLN A 1 11.87 -8.88 30.03
N SER A 2 12.98 -8.31 29.57
CA SER A 2 13.11 -6.90 29.19
C SER A 2 12.27 -6.56 27.95
N LYS A 3 12.05 -5.25 27.69
CA LYS A 3 11.40 -4.78 26.45
C LYS A 3 12.15 -5.27 25.21
N ALA A 4 13.49 -5.19 25.23
CA ALA A 4 14.34 -5.62 24.13
C ALA A 4 14.16 -7.10 23.78
N GLU A 5 14.19 -7.99 24.79
CA GLU A 5 13.99 -9.43 24.59
C GLU A 5 12.59 -9.77 24.07
N LYS A 6 11.54 -9.08 24.54
CA LYS A 6 10.17 -9.27 24.04
C LYS A 6 10.03 -8.88 22.56
N ILE A 7 10.59 -7.72 22.20
CA ILE A 7 10.58 -7.24 20.81
C ILE A 7 11.41 -8.18 19.92
N ASP A 8 12.58 -8.61 20.39
CA ASP A 8 13.42 -9.54 19.63
C ASP A 8 12.72 -10.88 19.37
N GLN A 9 12.06 -11.45 20.38
CA GLN A 9 11.27 -12.67 20.21
C GLN A 9 10.11 -12.47 19.24
N LEU A 10 9.40 -11.34 19.33
CA LEU A 10 8.30 -11.02 18.42
C LEU A 10 8.79 -10.97 16.97
N ILE A 11 9.82 -10.19 16.66
CA ILE A 11 10.34 -10.03 15.30
C ILE A 11 10.97 -11.35 14.82
N SER A 12 11.66 -12.09 15.69
CA SER A 12 12.20 -13.42 15.37
C SER A 12 11.09 -14.37 14.95
N LYS A 13 9.93 -14.32 15.61
CA LYS A 13 8.76 -15.15 15.25
C LYS A 13 8.16 -14.75 13.90
N TYR A 14 8.09 -13.45 13.60
CA TYR A 14 7.72 -13.00 12.25
C TYR A 14 8.74 -13.46 11.19
N ASN A 15 10.04 -13.47 11.50
CA ASN A 15 11.06 -13.98 10.59
C ASN A 15 10.96 -15.49 10.38
N GLU A 16 10.75 -16.27 11.45
CA GLU A 16 10.50 -17.71 11.39
C GLU A 16 9.32 -18.04 10.45
N TYR A 17 8.24 -17.27 10.54
CA TYR A 17 7.06 -17.42 9.67
C TYR A 17 7.19 -16.74 8.30
N ARG A 18 8.40 -16.27 7.94
CA ARG A 18 8.71 -15.58 6.68
C ARG A 18 7.82 -14.35 6.43
N TYR A 19 7.37 -13.70 7.50
CA TYR A 19 6.62 -12.44 7.47
C TYR A 19 7.53 -11.23 7.59
N PHE A 20 8.80 -11.40 7.95
CA PHE A 20 9.78 -10.33 8.01
C PHE A 20 11.18 -10.86 7.67
N ASN A 21 11.89 -10.18 6.77
CA ASN A 21 13.30 -10.44 6.45
C ASN A 21 13.95 -9.09 6.18
N GLY A 22 14.79 -8.60 7.08
CA GLY A 22 15.35 -7.25 6.99
C GLY A 22 15.91 -6.71 8.29
N SER A 23 15.90 -5.40 8.46
CA SER A 23 16.54 -4.69 9.59
C SER A 23 15.53 -3.92 10.42
N ALA A 24 15.74 -3.89 11.74
CA ALA A 24 14.87 -3.21 12.70
C ALA A 24 15.65 -2.31 13.66
N LEU A 25 15.12 -1.13 13.93
CA LEU A 25 15.50 -0.28 15.05
C LEU A 25 14.25 0.13 15.82
N VAL A 26 14.32 -0.02 17.15
CA VAL A 26 13.28 0.42 18.08
C VAL A 26 13.91 1.28 19.15
N ALA A 27 13.33 2.45 19.41
CA ALA A 27 13.77 3.36 20.47
C ALA A 27 12.59 3.78 21.37
N ASP A 28 12.90 4.13 22.61
CA ASP A 28 11.98 4.64 23.63
C ASP A 28 12.70 5.77 24.36
N ASN A 29 12.06 6.95 24.51
CA ASN A 29 12.73 8.18 24.96
C ASN A 29 14.01 8.54 24.16
N PHE A 30 14.05 8.21 22.86
CA PHE A 30 15.24 8.31 22.00
C PHE A 30 16.44 7.45 22.41
N ASP A 31 16.27 6.54 23.38
CA ASP A 31 17.26 5.51 23.70
C ASP A 31 16.95 4.26 22.89
N VAL A 32 17.97 3.71 22.23
CA VAL A 32 17.82 2.50 21.41
C VAL A 32 17.54 1.30 22.32
N VAL A 33 16.36 0.70 22.15
CA VAL A 33 15.93 -0.52 22.86
C VAL A 33 16.34 -1.77 22.08
N LEU A 34 16.22 -1.73 20.75
CA LEU A 34 16.62 -2.83 19.86
C LEU A 34 17.22 -2.25 18.58
N LYS A 35 18.28 -2.87 18.09
CA LYS A 35 18.88 -2.61 16.78
C LYS A 35 19.46 -3.91 16.23
N LYS A 36 18.80 -4.54 15.26
CA LYS A 36 19.13 -5.91 14.82
C LYS A 36 18.67 -6.19 13.38
N GLY A 37 19.34 -7.13 12.71
CA GLY A 37 18.93 -7.70 11.43
C GLY A 37 18.37 -9.11 11.58
N TYR A 38 17.46 -9.49 10.68
CA TYR A 38 16.72 -10.74 10.66
C TYR A 38 16.72 -11.30 9.23
N GLY A 39 17.00 -12.59 9.08
CA GLY A 39 17.11 -13.24 7.77
C GLY A 39 18.31 -12.75 6.96
N PHE A 40 18.17 -12.69 5.63
CA PHE A 40 19.27 -12.46 4.70
C PHE A 40 19.15 -11.16 3.91
N ALA A 41 20.21 -10.35 3.91
CA ALA A 41 20.39 -9.21 3.02
C ALA A 41 20.62 -9.67 1.58
N ASN A 42 21.30 -10.80 1.41
CA ASN A 42 21.44 -11.48 0.14
C ASN A 42 21.38 -13.00 0.36
N MET A 43 20.38 -13.63 -0.24
CA MET A 43 20.12 -15.07 -0.13
C MET A 43 21.06 -15.91 -1.00
N GLU A 44 21.48 -15.42 -2.17
CA GLU A 44 22.40 -16.15 -3.06
C GLU A 44 23.75 -16.43 -2.40
N TRP A 45 24.21 -15.50 -1.55
CA TRP A 45 25.50 -15.54 -0.87
C TRP A 45 25.39 -15.85 0.63
N ASN A 46 24.18 -16.13 1.13
CA ASN A 46 23.91 -16.31 2.57
C ASN A 46 24.41 -15.16 3.44
N ILE A 47 24.28 -13.92 2.97
CA ILE A 47 24.69 -12.73 3.72
C ILE A 47 23.54 -12.33 4.66
N PRO A 48 23.74 -12.35 5.99
CA PRO A 48 22.70 -12.00 6.94
C PRO A 48 22.36 -10.51 6.86
N ASN A 49 21.10 -10.17 7.16
CA ASN A 49 20.73 -8.79 7.46
C ASN A 49 21.40 -8.33 8.76
N ALA A 50 21.73 -7.05 8.80
CA ALA A 50 22.28 -6.35 9.95
C ALA A 50 21.72 -4.92 10.02
N ALA A 51 21.91 -4.21 11.12
CA ALA A 51 21.38 -2.86 11.29
C ALA A 51 21.92 -1.88 10.24
N GLU A 52 23.15 -2.09 9.79
CA GLU A 52 23.81 -1.30 8.77
C GLU A 52 23.51 -1.74 7.33
N THR A 53 22.62 -2.71 7.14
CA THR A 53 22.21 -3.15 5.81
C THR A 53 21.37 -2.06 5.14
N LYS A 54 21.81 -1.65 3.95
CA LYS A 54 21.17 -0.60 3.18
C LYS A 54 19.98 -1.17 2.42
N HIS A 55 18.80 -0.65 2.71
CA HIS A 55 17.55 -1.03 2.07
C HIS A 55 17.01 0.13 1.24
N ARG A 56 16.33 -0.18 0.14
CA ARG A 56 15.55 0.83 -0.59
C ARG A 56 14.40 1.30 0.29
N LEU A 57 14.26 2.60 0.43
CA LEU A 57 13.25 3.24 1.27
C LEU A 57 11.88 3.31 0.63
N GLY A 58 11.80 3.30 -0.70
CA GLY A 58 10.56 3.61 -1.40
C GLY A 58 10.04 4.99 -0.96
N SER A 59 8.72 5.09 -0.76
CA SER A 59 8.05 6.38 -0.51
C SER A 59 8.43 7.13 0.76
N ILE A 60 9.18 6.56 1.72
CA ILE A 60 9.79 7.37 2.80
C ILE A 60 10.67 8.49 2.22
N THR A 61 11.23 8.28 1.02
CA THR A 61 11.95 9.29 0.22
C THR A 61 11.23 10.65 0.15
N LYS A 62 9.89 10.64 0.10
CA LYS A 62 9.08 11.86 -0.02
C LYS A 62 9.31 12.85 1.12
N GLN A 63 9.63 12.37 2.32
CA GLN A 63 9.97 13.25 3.46
C GLN A 63 11.21 14.11 3.17
N PHE A 64 12.23 13.51 2.55
CA PHE A 64 13.47 14.18 2.19
C PHE A 64 13.25 15.20 1.07
N THR A 65 12.46 14.83 0.05
CA THR A 65 12.07 15.75 -1.03
C THR A 65 11.31 16.95 -0.49
N SER A 66 10.34 16.74 0.40
CA SER A 66 9.58 17.82 1.05
C SER A 66 10.49 18.74 1.87
N MET A 67 11.46 18.20 2.60
CA MET A 67 12.44 18.99 3.34
C MET A 67 13.27 19.89 2.41
N LEU A 68 13.76 19.36 1.29
CA LEU A 68 14.51 20.16 0.31
C LEU A 68 13.66 21.28 -0.30
N ILE A 69 12.39 21.00 -0.65
CA ILE A 69 11.46 22.04 -1.12
C ILE A 69 11.29 23.11 -0.04
N MET A 70 11.09 22.73 1.22
CA MET A 70 10.89 23.70 2.30
C MET A 70 12.15 24.50 2.63
N GLN A 71 13.35 23.94 2.47
CA GLN A 71 14.60 24.71 2.51
C GLN A 71 14.70 25.73 1.37
N LEU A 72 14.19 25.41 0.18
CA LEU A 72 14.12 26.37 -0.93
C LEU A 72 13.04 27.44 -0.70
N VAL A 73 11.93 27.10 -0.03
CA VAL A 73 10.91 28.06 0.43
C VAL A 73 11.49 29.01 1.47
N GLU A 74 12.24 28.49 2.45
CA GLU A 74 12.91 29.29 3.48
C GLU A 74 13.89 30.30 2.85
N LYS A 75 14.63 29.90 1.82
CA LYS A 75 15.53 30.77 1.05
C LYS A 75 14.81 31.71 0.07
N GLY A 76 13.48 31.70 0.02
CA GLY A 76 12.66 32.51 -0.90
C GLY A 76 12.79 32.14 -2.37
N LYS A 77 13.35 30.97 -2.70
CA LYS A 77 13.53 30.49 -4.08
C LYS A 77 12.30 29.78 -4.63
N ILE A 78 11.45 29.25 -3.75
CA ILE A 78 10.16 28.64 -4.07
C ILE A 78 9.07 29.33 -3.24
N LYS A 79 7.89 29.49 -3.83
CA LYS A 79 6.65 29.80 -3.15
C LYS A 79 5.71 28.60 -3.21
N LEU A 80 5.07 28.28 -2.10
CA LEU A 80 4.14 27.14 -2.00
C LEU A 80 2.93 27.28 -2.94
N ASP A 81 2.47 28.51 -3.16
CA ASP A 81 1.39 28.87 -4.08
C ASP A 81 1.86 29.20 -5.50
N GLY A 82 3.18 29.21 -5.75
CA GLY A 82 3.75 29.44 -7.07
C GLY A 82 3.36 28.33 -8.05
N LYS A 83 3.14 28.71 -9.32
CA LYS A 83 2.68 27.76 -10.35
C LYS A 83 3.80 26.86 -10.81
N LEU A 84 3.46 25.63 -11.20
CA LEU A 84 4.42 24.64 -11.72
C LEU A 84 5.26 25.20 -12.88
N THR A 85 4.62 25.91 -13.81
CA THR A 85 5.24 26.52 -15.00
C THR A 85 6.21 27.66 -14.69
N GLU A 86 6.13 28.28 -13.51
CA GLU A 86 7.14 29.26 -13.05
C GLU A 86 8.50 28.60 -12.83
N TYR A 87 8.50 27.33 -12.41
CA TYR A 87 9.71 26.59 -12.09
C TYR A 87 10.14 25.63 -13.20
N LEU A 88 9.20 25.08 -13.96
CA LEU A 88 9.44 24.26 -15.15
C LEU A 88 8.75 24.87 -16.39
N PRO A 89 9.35 25.88 -17.04
CA PRO A 89 8.75 26.56 -18.19
C PRO A 89 8.47 25.67 -19.41
N TYR A 90 9.09 24.48 -19.48
CA TYR A 90 8.83 23.50 -20.54
C TYR A 90 7.59 22.65 -20.28
N TYR A 91 7.03 22.68 -19.07
CA TYR A 91 5.80 21.96 -18.74
C TYR A 91 4.62 22.61 -19.48
N ARG A 92 3.65 21.82 -19.94
CA ARG A 92 2.51 22.36 -20.70
C ARG A 92 1.71 23.37 -19.88
N LYS A 93 1.40 24.51 -20.49
CA LYS A 93 0.91 25.69 -19.77
C LYS A 93 -0.54 25.55 -19.28
N ASP A 94 -1.40 24.92 -20.08
CA ASP A 94 -2.83 24.80 -19.84
C ASP A 94 -3.20 23.96 -18.59
N THR A 95 -2.38 22.97 -18.24
CA THR A 95 -2.51 22.23 -16.97
C THR A 95 -1.55 22.76 -15.90
N GLY A 96 -0.30 23.09 -16.26
CA GLY A 96 0.73 23.51 -15.32
C GLY A 96 0.43 24.84 -14.61
N ASP A 97 -0.23 25.81 -15.26
CA ASP A 97 -0.62 27.08 -14.63
C ASP A 97 -1.71 26.90 -13.53
N LYS A 98 -2.41 25.76 -13.53
CA LYS A 98 -3.43 25.45 -12.52
C LYS A 98 -2.83 24.81 -11.26
N ILE A 99 -1.63 24.25 -11.35
CA ILE A 99 -1.02 23.43 -10.29
C ILE A 99 -0.01 24.27 -9.51
N THR A 100 -0.07 24.20 -8.18
CA THR A 100 0.91 24.85 -7.29
C THR A 100 1.88 23.83 -6.68
N ILE A 101 2.99 24.32 -6.11
CA ILE A 101 3.95 23.47 -5.39
C ILE A 101 3.30 22.75 -4.21
N GLU A 102 2.43 23.43 -3.44
CA GLU A 102 1.69 22.81 -2.34
C GLU A 102 0.79 21.67 -2.82
N MET A 103 0.18 21.79 -4.01
CA MET A 103 -0.65 20.72 -4.57
C MET A 103 0.17 19.47 -4.92
N LEU A 104 1.43 19.63 -5.35
CA LEU A 104 2.34 18.51 -5.57
C LEU A 104 2.74 17.84 -4.25
N LEU A 105 3.08 18.63 -3.22
CA LEU A 105 3.44 18.12 -1.88
C LEU A 105 2.30 17.36 -1.19
N THR A 106 1.05 17.79 -1.44
CA THR A 106 -0.16 17.27 -0.79
C THR A 106 -0.91 16.23 -1.61
N HIS A 107 -0.41 15.85 -2.79
CA HIS A 107 -1.08 14.90 -3.70
C HIS A 107 -2.47 15.37 -4.16
N THR A 108 -2.62 16.66 -4.43
CA THR A 108 -3.88 17.27 -4.89
C THR A 108 -3.80 17.90 -6.27
N SER A 109 -2.78 17.57 -7.06
CA SER A 109 -2.52 18.20 -8.36
C SER A 109 -3.40 17.72 -9.51
N GLY A 110 -4.02 16.53 -9.41
CA GLY A 110 -4.77 15.93 -10.51
C GLY A 110 -3.90 15.34 -11.62
N ILE A 111 -2.57 15.35 -11.50
CA ILE A 111 -1.66 14.77 -12.50
C ILE A 111 -1.84 13.24 -12.50
N PRO A 112 -1.96 12.57 -13.66
CA PRO A 112 -1.99 11.11 -13.74
C PRO A 112 -0.74 10.46 -13.14
N SER A 113 -0.90 9.28 -12.54
CA SER A 113 0.25 8.53 -11.99
C SER A 113 0.97 7.76 -13.11
N TYR A 114 2.25 8.07 -13.35
CA TYR A 114 3.05 7.34 -14.36
C TYR A 114 3.14 5.84 -14.06
N THR A 115 3.03 5.43 -12.79
CA THR A 115 3.04 4.01 -12.39
C THR A 115 1.74 3.28 -12.72
N ALA A 116 0.69 4.00 -13.12
CA ALA A 116 -0.59 3.45 -13.56
C ALA A 116 -0.68 3.34 -15.10
N GLU A 117 0.36 3.75 -15.83
CA GLU A 117 0.41 3.61 -17.28
C GLU A 117 0.35 2.14 -17.71
N THR A 118 -0.30 1.89 -18.84
CA THR A 118 -0.34 0.56 -19.44
C THR A 118 1.08 0.11 -19.76
N ASP A 119 1.40 -1.15 -19.46
CA ASP A 119 2.74 -1.73 -19.64
C ASP A 119 3.89 -1.03 -18.90
N PHE A 120 3.62 -0.19 -17.88
CA PHE A 120 4.66 0.51 -17.11
C PHE A 120 5.76 -0.46 -16.64
N LEU A 121 5.39 -1.55 -15.95
CA LEU A 121 6.34 -2.55 -15.43
C LEU A 121 7.09 -3.34 -16.52
N LYS A 122 6.52 -3.43 -17.72
CA LYS A 122 7.07 -4.22 -18.82
C LYS A 122 8.08 -3.41 -19.64
N ASN A 123 7.74 -2.14 -19.91
CA ASN A 123 8.45 -1.31 -20.89
C ASN A 123 9.12 -0.08 -20.26
N VAL A 124 8.36 0.72 -19.51
CA VAL A 124 8.83 2.02 -18.99
C VAL A 124 9.79 1.80 -17.82
N SER A 125 9.44 0.93 -16.88
CA SER A 125 10.13 0.69 -15.61
C SER A 125 11.57 0.16 -15.73
N ARG A 126 12.01 -0.15 -16.95
CA ARG A 126 13.29 -0.79 -17.26
C ARG A 126 14.25 0.13 -18.01
N LYS A 127 13.83 1.35 -18.32
CA LYS A 127 14.60 2.32 -19.11
C LYS A 127 15.08 3.46 -18.22
N PHE A 128 16.27 3.95 -18.54
CA PHE A 128 16.75 5.21 -18.01
C PHE A 128 16.08 6.39 -18.72
N TYR A 129 15.75 7.43 -17.96
CA TYR A 129 15.27 8.70 -18.48
C TYR A 129 15.98 9.86 -17.78
N LYS A 130 16.26 10.93 -18.53
CA LYS A 130 16.57 12.23 -17.92
C LYS A 130 15.30 12.79 -17.26
N PRO A 131 15.40 13.48 -16.12
CA PRO A 131 14.22 14.00 -15.41
C PRO A 131 13.30 14.85 -16.29
N ASP A 132 13.83 15.80 -17.07
CA ASP A 132 13.06 16.66 -17.96
C ASP A 132 12.28 15.87 -19.03
N ASP A 133 12.91 14.84 -19.60
CA ASP A 133 12.31 14.01 -20.65
C ASP A 133 11.21 13.14 -20.06
N PHE A 134 11.43 12.56 -18.88
CA PHE A 134 10.41 11.79 -18.18
C PHE A 134 9.20 12.64 -17.81
N VAL A 135 9.40 13.87 -17.32
CA VAL A 135 8.30 14.78 -16.99
C VAL A 135 7.45 15.10 -18.23
N LYS A 136 8.08 15.33 -19.39
CA LYS A 136 7.36 15.63 -20.63
C LYS A 136 6.56 14.42 -21.13
N GLU A 137 7.16 13.23 -21.11
CA GLU A 137 6.56 12.01 -21.67
C GLU A 137 5.47 11.42 -20.77
N HIS A 138 5.69 11.40 -19.44
CA HIS A 138 4.88 10.60 -18.52
C HIS A 138 4.11 11.42 -17.46
N CYS A 139 4.47 12.69 -17.24
CA CYS A 139 3.88 13.51 -16.17
C CYS A 139 3.14 14.75 -16.67
N SER A 140 3.00 14.93 -17.98
CA SER A 140 2.40 16.13 -18.62
C SER A 140 1.10 15.83 -19.38
N GLY A 141 0.42 14.74 -19.04
CA GLY A 141 -0.89 14.39 -19.60
C GLY A 141 -2.02 15.32 -19.15
N ASP A 142 -3.24 15.01 -19.61
CA ASP A 142 -4.45 15.69 -19.12
C ASP A 142 -4.71 15.31 -17.65
N LEU A 143 -5.28 16.23 -16.88
CA LEU A 143 -5.53 16.01 -15.45
C LEU A 143 -6.73 15.09 -15.22
N GLU A 144 -6.61 14.18 -14.26
CA GLU A 144 -7.69 13.27 -13.85
C GLU A 144 -8.80 13.99 -13.09
N PHE A 145 -8.47 15.13 -12.47
CA PHE A 145 -9.41 16.00 -11.77
C PHE A 145 -8.86 17.44 -11.63
N GLU A 146 -9.75 18.38 -11.32
CA GLU A 146 -9.37 19.78 -11.10
C GLU A 146 -8.44 19.95 -9.88
N PRO A 147 -7.26 20.61 -10.01
CA PRO A 147 -6.29 20.76 -8.94
C PRO A 147 -6.89 21.35 -7.65
N GLY A 148 -6.48 20.79 -6.51
CA GLY A 148 -6.93 21.17 -5.16
C GLY A 148 -8.31 20.63 -4.76
N LYS A 149 -9.04 19.95 -5.65
CA LYS A 149 -10.39 19.42 -5.33
C LYS A 149 -10.38 18.06 -4.66
N GLN A 150 -9.34 17.27 -4.87
CA GLN A 150 -9.29 15.87 -4.46
C GLN A 150 -7.87 15.51 -4.02
N TYR A 151 -7.77 14.56 -3.09
CA TYR A 151 -6.52 13.89 -2.76
C TYR A 151 -6.40 12.60 -3.58
N ALA A 152 -5.30 12.42 -4.30
CA ALA A 152 -4.96 11.16 -4.95
C ALA A 152 -3.44 10.93 -4.86
N TYR A 153 -3.01 9.97 -4.02
CA TYR A 153 -1.59 9.69 -3.79
C TYR A 153 -0.85 9.41 -5.10
N ASN A 154 0.17 10.22 -5.39
CA ASN A 154 0.75 10.24 -6.73
C ASN A 154 2.27 10.43 -6.74
N ASN A 155 2.97 9.55 -7.47
CA ASN A 155 4.43 9.63 -7.59
C ASN A 155 4.90 10.69 -8.59
N SER A 156 4.13 10.98 -9.64
CA SER A 156 4.43 12.02 -10.64
C SER A 156 4.63 13.38 -9.99
N GLY A 157 3.82 13.71 -8.97
CA GLY A 157 3.96 14.98 -8.24
C GLY A 157 5.32 15.13 -7.56
N TYR A 158 5.79 14.09 -6.87
CA TYR A 158 7.09 14.10 -6.21
C TYR A 158 8.27 13.97 -7.20
N PHE A 159 8.06 13.29 -8.33
CA PHE A 159 9.03 13.29 -9.43
C PHE A 159 9.27 14.71 -9.94
N ILE A 160 8.19 15.45 -10.19
CA ILE A 160 8.23 16.86 -10.63
C ILE A 160 8.91 17.75 -9.58
N LEU A 161 8.64 17.55 -8.28
CA LEU A 161 9.34 18.28 -7.21
C LEU A 161 10.86 18.07 -7.26
N GLY A 162 11.31 16.85 -7.56
CA GLY A 162 12.72 16.56 -7.82
C GLY A 162 13.29 17.37 -9.00
N ALA A 163 12.58 17.40 -10.13
CA ALA A 163 12.99 18.18 -11.31
C ALA A 163 13.04 19.70 -11.02
N ILE A 164 12.10 20.21 -10.22
CA ILE A 164 12.09 21.61 -9.76
C ILE A 164 13.33 21.90 -8.91
N ILE A 165 13.69 21.02 -7.98
CA ILE A 165 14.90 21.16 -7.16
C ILE A 165 16.13 21.26 -8.05
N GLU A 166 16.29 20.36 -9.02
CA GLU A 166 17.42 20.41 -9.95
C GLU A 166 17.43 21.70 -10.77
N LYS A 167 16.28 22.13 -11.26
CA LYS A 167 16.17 23.34 -12.09
C LYS A 167 16.56 24.61 -11.34
N ILE A 168 16.14 24.73 -10.08
CA ILE A 168 16.40 25.92 -9.24
C ILE A 168 17.84 25.93 -8.71
N THR A 169 18.40 24.76 -8.41
CA THR A 169 19.74 24.65 -7.82
C THR A 169 20.85 24.54 -8.87
N GLY A 170 20.53 24.06 -10.07
CA GLY A 170 21.51 23.70 -11.10
C GLY A 170 22.32 22.45 -10.77
N LYS A 171 21.91 21.67 -9.76
CA LYS A 171 22.61 20.46 -9.28
C LYS A 171 21.70 19.25 -9.42
N ALA A 172 22.31 18.06 -9.55
CA ALA A 172 21.58 16.80 -9.50
C ALA A 172 20.89 16.63 -8.13
N TYR A 173 19.70 16.05 -8.10
CA TYR A 173 18.89 15.86 -6.90
C TYR A 173 19.64 15.10 -5.79
N GLU A 174 20.40 14.07 -6.16
CA GLU A 174 21.28 13.34 -5.24
C GLU A 174 22.30 14.25 -4.54
N ALA A 175 22.92 15.17 -5.29
CA ALA A 175 23.90 16.10 -4.73
C ALA A 175 23.24 17.06 -3.73
N VAL A 176 22.04 17.56 -4.05
CA VAL A 176 21.29 18.44 -3.14
C VAL A 176 20.89 17.72 -1.86
N LEU A 177 20.44 16.47 -1.93
CA LEU A 177 20.16 15.64 -0.74
C LEU A 177 21.39 15.48 0.14
N ARG A 178 22.53 15.15 -0.48
CA ARG A 178 23.79 14.92 0.23
C ARG A 178 24.25 16.18 0.96
N GLU A 179 24.37 17.30 0.25
CA GLU A 179 24.87 18.57 0.78
C GLU A 179 23.95 19.17 1.85
N ASN A 180 22.63 19.05 1.66
CA ASN A 180 21.67 19.78 2.50
C ASN A 180 21.03 18.95 3.61
N ILE A 181 21.10 17.62 3.56
CA ILE A 181 20.50 16.73 4.56
C ILE A 181 21.53 15.74 5.09
N PHE A 182 22.11 14.90 4.23
CA PHE A 182 22.90 13.76 4.72
C PHE A 182 24.20 14.18 5.41
N GLU A 183 24.99 15.05 4.79
CA GLU A 183 26.25 15.54 5.37
C GLU A 183 26.02 16.36 6.65
N PRO A 184 25.08 17.33 6.69
CA PRO A 184 24.76 18.06 7.92
C PRO A 184 24.33 17.15 9.08
N LEU A 185 23.60 16.07 8.80
CA LEU A 185 23.12 15.13 9.82
C LEU A 185 24.12 14.02 10.14
N GLY A 186 25.13 13.79 9.30
CA GLY A 186 26.03 12.64 9.42
C GLY A 186 25.37 11.31 9.01
N MET A 187 24.36 11.34 8.13
CA MET A 187 23.69 10.16 7.58
C MET A 187 24.54 9.52 6.46
N ASN A 188 25.71 9.01 6.83
CA ASN A 188 26.74 8.53 5.90
C ASN A 188 26.38 7.22 5.16
N ASN A 189 25.31 6.54 5.57
CA ASN A 189 24.83 5.31 4.96
C ASN A 189 23.49 5.50 4.23
N SER A 190 23.15 6.74 3.90
CA SER A 190 21.98 7.13 3.12
C SER A 190 22.40 7.76 1.81
N GLY A 191 21.59 7.56 0.77
CA GLY A 191 21.93 8.04 -0.56
C GLY A 191 20.89 7.66 -1.59
N TYR A 192 21.26 7.85 -2.85
CA TYR A 192 20.41 7.57 -3.99
C TYR A 192 20.83 6.24 -4.64
N ASP A 193 19.90 5.32 -4.82
CA ASP A 193 20.23 3.95 -5.22
C ASP A 193 20.42 3.80 -6.74
N LEU A 194 21.65 3.94 -7.24
CA LEU A 194 21.96 3.70 -8.65
C LEU A 194 22.43 2.26 -8.90
N ALA A 195 22.10 1.71 -10.08
CA ALA A 195 22.51 0.36 -10.45
C ALA A 195 24.03 0.25 -10.68
N GLU A 196 24.65 1.31 -11.23
CA GLU A 196 26.08 1.36 -11.54
C GLU A 196 26.99 1.56 -10.31
N THR A 197 26.45 2.13 -9.22
CA THR A 197 27.22 2.43 -8.02
C THR A 197 27.50 1.16 -7.22
N ILE A 198 28.77 0.92 -6.91
CA ILE A 198 29.17 -0.10 -5.94
C ILE A 198 28.75 0.36 -4.54
N LEU A 199 27.62 -0.17 -4.07
CA LEU A 199 27.05 0.15 -2.77
C LEU A 199 27.30 -0.97 -1.77
N LEU A 200 28.25 -0.78 -0.86
CA LEU A 200 28.56 -1.77 0.17
C LEU A 200 27.39 -1.98 1.12
N LYS A 201 27.15 -3.25 1.48
CA LYS A 201 26.05 -3.70 2.34
C LYS A 201 24.65 -3.37 1.79
N ARG A 202 24.51 -3.28 0.45
CA ARG A 202 23.21 -3.18 -0.24
C ARG A 202 22.47 -4.52 -0.14
N ALA A 203 21.24 -4.50 0.36
CA ALA A 203 20.36 -5.66 0.29
C ALA A 203 19.87 -5.91 -1.15
N ALA A 204 19.71 -7.18 -1.50
CA ALA A 204 18.96 -7.61 -2.67
C ALA A 204 17.47 -7.74 -2.31
N GLY A 205 16.59 -7.47 -3.28
CA GLY A 205 15.14 -7.51 -3.07
C GLY A 205 14.54 -8.85 -3.53
N TYR A 206 13.65 -9.41 -2.72
CA TYR A 206 13.02 -10.71 -2.97
C TYR A 206 11.49 -10.63 -2.92
N GLN A 207 10.84 -11.56 -3.62
CA GLN A 207 9.41 -11.84 -3.50
C GLN A 207 9.20 -13.18 -2.82
N LYS A 208 8.31 -13.20 -1.84
CA LYS A 208 7.90 -14.42 -1.14
C LYS A 208 6.98 -15.25 -2.04
N THR A 209 7.21 -16.56 -2.04
CA THR A 209 6.40 -17.59 -2.72
C THR A 209 6.17 -18.75 -1.76
N PHE A 210 5.22 -19.65 -2.00
CA PHE A 210 5.05 -20.82 -1.14
C PHE A 210 6.33 -21.68 -1.09
N ASP A 211 7.05 -21.82 -2.20
CA ASP A 211 8.33 -22.55 -2.28
C ASP A 211 9.55 -21.84 -1.68
N GLY A 212 9.42 -20.60 -1.19
CA GLY A 212 10.54 -19.84 -0.65
C GLY A 212 10.56 -18.41 -1.19
N TYR A 213 11.66 -18.02 -1.81
CA TYR A 213 11.86 -16.67 -2.33
C TYR A 213 12.32 -16.69 -3.78
N THR A 214 11.88 -15.70 -4.55
CA THR A 214 12.39 -15.41 -5.89
C THR A 214 12.96 -13.99 -5.92
N ASN A 215 13.85 -13.72 -6.88
CA ASN A 215 14.37 -12.38 -7.08
C ASN A 215 13.25 -11.42 -7.47
N ALA A 216 13.24 -10.22 -6.87
CA ALA A 216 12.25 -9.21 -7.24
C ALA A 216 12.45 -8.73 -8.68
N PRO A 217 11.35 -8.39 -9.39
CA PRO A 217 11.45 -7.86 -10.75
C PRO A 217 12.32 -6.61 -10.80
N PHE A 218 13.18 -6.54 -11.82
CA PHE A 218 14.05 -5.38 -12.04
C PHE A 218 13.24 -4.09 -12.22
N LEU A 219 13.75 -3.01 -11.63
CA LEU A 219 13.25 -1.65 -11.74
C LEU A 219 14.46 -0.73 -11.88
N ASP A 220 14.47 0.10 -12.92
CA ASP A 220 15.46 1.17 -13.06
C ASP A 220 15.19 2.25 -12.01
N MET A 221 16.17 2.49 -11.15
CA MET A 221 16.03 3.40 -10.03
C MET A 221 16.11 4.88 -10.44
N SER A 222 16.31 5.21 -11.71
CA SER A 222 16.07 6.57 -12.22
C SER A 222 14.58 6.95 -12.20
N LEU A 223 13.66 5.98 -12.08
CA LEU A 223 12.22 6.20 -12.27
C LEU A 223 11.42 6.51 -11.00
N PRO A 224 11.66 5.85 -9.85
CA PRO A 224 11.06 6.30 -8.60
C PRO A 224 11.58 7.69 -8.20
N TYR A 225 12.82 8.02 -8.58
CA TYR A 225 13.45 9.33 -8.41
C TYR A 225 13.20 9.97 -7.04
N ALA A 226 12.87 11.25 -7.00
CA ALA A 226 12.52 11.99 -5.80
C ALA A 226 11.20 11.53 -5.14
N ALA A 227 10.50 10.53 -5.70
CA ALA A 227 9.34 9.91 -5.08
C ALA A 227 9.69 8.61 -4.33
N GLY A 228 10.83 7.97 -4.59
CA GLY A 228 11.09 6.63 -4.02
C GLY A 228 12.49 6.01 -4.11
N SER A 229 13.50 6.68 -4.67
CA SER A 229 14.77 6.01 -5.01
C SER A 229 15.85 6.00 -3.93
N LEU A 230 15.58 6.53 -2.74
CA LEU A 230 16.61 6.54 -1.69
C LEU A 230 16.83 5.16 -1.09
N TYR A 231 18.07 4.92 -0.68
CA TYR A 231 18.40 3.88 0.29
C TYR A 231 18.80 4.50 1.62
N SER A 232 18.69 3.73 2.69
CA SER A 232 19.24 4.10 4.00
C SER A 232 19.43 2.86 4.89
N THR A 233 19.95 3.07 6.09
CA THR A 233 19.99 2.11 7.20
C THR A 233 18.99 2.51 8.27
N VAL A 234 18.62 1.58 9.15
CA VAL A 234 17.71 1.91 10.25
C VAL A 234 18.31 2.93 11.22
N GLU A 235 19.64 2.99 11.31
CA GLU A 235 20.37 3.97 12.14
C GLU A 235 20.33 5.37 11.57
N ASP A 236 20.58 5.52 10.27
CA ASP A 236 20.53 6.83 9.63
C ASP A 236 19.11 7.39 9.65
N LEU A 237 18.08 6.55 9.43
CA LEU A 237 16.70 7.02 9.50
C LEU A 237 16.30 7.41 10.94
N PHE A 238 16.89 6.80 11.97
CA PHE A 238 16.73 7.25 13.36
C PHE A 238 17.42 8.60 13.63
N VAL A 239 18.55 8.89 12.97
CA VAL A 239 19.17 10.22 12.99
C VAL A 239 18.24 11.25 12.35
N TRP A 240 17.60 10.90 11.23
CA TRP A 240 16.58 11.73 10.58
C TRP A 240 15.42 12.06 11.53
N ASP A 241 14.84 11.06 12.20
CA ASP A 241 13.70 11.27 13.13
C ASP A 241 14.05 12.21 14.29
N LYS A 242 15.27 12.08 14.85
CA LYS A 242 15.76 13.02 15.87
C LYS A 242 15.95 14.43 15.31
N ALA A 243 16.48 14.54 14.10
CA ALA A 243 16.73 15.84 13.47
C ALA A 243 15.43 16.61 13.22
N LEU A 244 14.31 15.92 12.93
CA LEU A 244 12.98 16.50 12.80
C LEU A 244 12.48 17.21 14.08
N GLN A 245 13.08 16.94 15.24
CA GLN A 245 12.78 17.61 16.52
C GLN A 245 13.66 18.83 16.79
N THR A 246 14.50 19.21 15.83
CA THR A 246 15.48 20.30 15.98
C THR A 246 15.35 21.30 14.84
N GLU A 247 15.96 22.47 15.00
CA GLU A 247 16.05 23.47 13.92
C GLU A 247 17.30 23.28 13.04
N LYS A 248 18.00 22.14 13.15
CA LYS A 248 19.29 21.91 12.49
C LYS A 248 19.21 21.97 10.96
N LEU A 249 18.10 21.49 10.37
CA LEU A 249 17.90 21.49 8.92
C LEU A 249 17.02 22.63 8.41
N LEU A 250 16.14 23.13 9.28
CA LEU A 250 15.09 24.07 8.91
C LEU A 250 14.56 24.76 10.18
N PRO A 251 14.44 26.10 10.21
CA PRO A 251 13.88 26.81 11.35
C PRO A 251 12.47 26.35 11.70
N LYS A 252 12.08 26.37 12.99
CA LYS A 252 10.83 25.79 13.49
C LYS A 252 9.61 26.28 12.72
N LYS A 253 9.55 27.56 12.36
CA LYS A 253 8.45 28.15 11.57
C LYS A 253 8.16 27.37 10.28
N PHE A 254 9.20 26.96 9.56
CA PHE A 254 9.04 26.22 8.29
C PHE A 254 8.91 24.72 8.55
N MET A 255 9.52 24.20 9.61
CA MET A 255 9.31 22.82 10.05
C MET A 255 7.85 22.56 10.44
N ASP A 256 7.21 23.50 11.14
CA ASP A 256 5.79 23.42 11.52
C ASP A 256 4.87 23.33 10.29
N GLU A 257 5.24 23.93 9.16
CA GLU A 257 4.47 23.84 7.92
C GLU A 257 4.49 22.42 7.31
N ILE A 258 5.59 21.66 7.49
CA ILE A 258 5.69 20.25 7.06
C ILE A 258 4.73 19.36 7.85
N PHE A 259 4.63 19.60 9.17
CA PHE A 259 3.80 18.81 10.09
C PHE A 259 2.36 19.30 10.20
N LYS A 260 2.00 20.36 9.46
CA LYS A 260 0.62 20.84 9.43
C LYS A 260 -0.25 19.92 8.58
N SER A 261 -1.32 19.40 9.18
CA SER A 261 -2.37 18.66 8.47
C SER A 261 -2.98 19.52 7.35
N ARG A 262 -2.92 19.05 6.10
CA ARG A 262 -3.49 19.74 4.93
C ARG A 262 -4.69 19.02 4.35
N VAL A 263 -4.58 17.70 4.23
CA VAL A 263 -5.56 16.84 3.57
C VAL A 263 -5.69 15.53 4.32
N GLU A 264 -6.75 14.78 4.03
CA GLU A 264 -6.84 13.38 4.44
C GLU A 264 -6.33 12.49 3.31
N GLY A 265 -5.39 11.59 3.62
CA GLY A 265 -4.78 10.67 2.67
C GLY A 265 -4.03 9.51 3.35
N LEU A 266 -4.12 8.30 2.78
CA LEU A 266 -3.48 7.05 3.27
C LEU A 266 -3.85 6.50 4.65
N GLY A 267 -4.53 7.24 5.51
CA GLY A 267 -4.65 6.82 6.90
C GLY A 267 -5.56 7.60 7.84
N ALA A 268 -5.24 8.83 8.20
CA ALA A 268 -4.05 9.59 7.89
C ALA A 268 -4.41 11.04 7.54
N LYS A 269 -4.33 11.99 8.47
CA LYS A 269 -4.07 13.36 8.03
C LYS A 269 -2.72 13.35 7.30
N TYR A 270 -2.53 14.18 6.30
CA TYR A 270 -1.30 14.21 5.51
C TYR A 270 -0.70 15.62 5.54
N GLY A 271 0.60 15.68 5.84
CA GLY A 271 1.43 16.87 5.77
C GLY A 271 2.24 16.90 4.47
N TYR A 272 3.45 17.42 4.50
CA TYR A 272 4.34 17.37 3.34
C TYR A 272 5.22 16.11 3.40
N GLY A 273 4.83 15.08 2.66
CA GLY A 273 5.61 13.84 2.50
C GLY A 273 5.46 12.84 3.64
N LEU A 274 4.54 13.06 4.58
CA LEU A 274 4.32 12.25 5.78
C LEU A 274 2.84 12.20 6.18
N SER A 275 2.46 11.08 6.80
CA SER A 275 1.16 10.91 7.45
C SER A 275 1.24 11.32 8.91
N LEU A 276 0.18 11.96 9.36
CA LEU A 276 -0.04 12.51 10.70
C LEU A 276 -1.21 11.75 11.33
N GLY A 277 -0.89 10.83 12.23
CA GLY A 277 -1.83 9.99 12.93
C GLY A 277 -1.96 10.37 14.40
N LYS A 278 -2.84 9.63 15.09
CA LYS A 278 -2.99 9.65 16.53
C LYS A 278 -2.88 8.23 17.08
N LYS A 279 -2.21 8.06 18.22
CA LYS A 279 -2.16 6.78 18.95
C LYS A 279 -2.58 7.01 20.39
N LYS A 280 -3.62 6.29 20.80
CA LYS A 280 -4.01 6.22 22.21
C LYS A 280 -3.09 5.27 22.98
N ILE A 281 -2.47 5.77 24.04
CA ILE A 281 -1.59 5.02 24.95
C ILE A 281 -2.04 5.34 26.37
N GLY A 282 -2.64 4.36 27.05
CA GLY A 282 -3.35 4.61 28.31
C GLY A 282 -4.54 5.54 28.07
N ASP A 283 -4.65 6.59 28.89
CA ASP A 283 -5.71 7.60 28.78
C ASP A 283 -5.32 8.79 27.89
N GLU A 284 -4.08 8.85 27.43
CA GLU A 284 -3.57 9.94 26.59
C GLU A 284 -3.56 9.57 25.10
N GLU A 285 -3.75 10.58 24.26
CA GLU A 285 -3.58 10.50 22.82
C GLU A 285 -2.31 11.24 22.39
N TYR A 286 -1.48 10.58 21.58
CA TYR A 286 -0.21 11.12 21.11
C TYR A 286 -0.22 11.30 19.60
N ASP A 287 0.44 12.37 19.13
CA ASP A 287 0.72 12.57 17.71
C ASP A 287 1.70 11.51 17.18
N VAL A 288 1.39 11.00 16.00
CA VAL A 288 2.21 10.02 15.28
C VAL A 288 2.62 10.62 13.95
N ILE A 289 3.91 10.56 13.64
CA ILE A 289 4.43 10.82 12.32
C ILE A 289 4.79 9.47 11.71
N THR A 290 4.31 9.18 10.51
CA THR A 290 4.60 7.92 9.84
C THR A 290 4.64 8.08 8.33
N HIS A 291 5.45 7.25 7.68
CA HIS A 291 5.31 7.00 6.25
C HIS A 291 5.83 5.59 5.95
N GLY A 292 5.10 4.84 5.13
CA GLY A 292 5.54 3.55 4.61
C GLY A 292 6.21 3.68 3.25
N GLY A 293 7.03 2.70 2.86
CA GLY A 293 7.58 2.61 1.53
C GLY A 293 7.35 1.24 0.94
N GLY A 294 7.08 1.19 -0.37
CA GLY A 294 7.00 -0.04 -1.14
C GLY A 294 7.70 0.16 -2.47
N ILE A 295 8.55 -0.79 -2.82
CA ILE A 295 9.23 -0.85 -4.12
C ILE A 295 9.60 -2.31 -4.38
N ASN A 296 9.93 -2.68 -5.62
CA ASN A 296 10.13 -4.09 -5.99
C ASN A 296 11.08 -4.82 -5.03
N GLY A 297 10.54 -5.79 -4.28
CA GLY A 297 11.29 -6.59 -3.31
C GLY A 297 11.46 -5.98 -1.93
N PHE A 298 11.02 -4.74 -1.70
CA PHE A 298 11.18 -4.05 -0.43
C PHE A 298 9.88 -3.44 0.05
N ASN A 299 9.66 -3.49 1.36
CA ASN A 299 8.73 -2.59 2.01
C ASN A 299 9.30 -2.11 3.35
N THR A 300 9.00 -0.87 3.69
CA THR A 300 9.59 -0.17 4.83
C THR A 300 8.51 0.57 5.61
N ILE A 301 8.76 0.80 6.89
CA ILE A 301 7.97 1.70 7.71
C ILE A 301 8.89 2.52 8.61
N ASN A 302 8.54 3.78 8.75
CA ASN A 302 9.03 4.64 9.81
C ASN A 302 7.83 5.13 10.62
N TYR A 303 7.82 4.84 11.91
CA TYR A 303 6.75 5.21 12.83
C TYR A 303 7.34 5.89 14.06
N PHE A 304 6.95 7.15 14.28
CA PHE A 304 7.55 8.01 15.29
C PHE A 304 6.48 8.69 16.14
N ILE A 305 6.62 8.61 17.47
CA ILE A 305 5.83 9.36 18.46
C ILE A 305 6.74 10.39 19.15
N PRO A 306 6.80 11.64 18.64
CA PRO A 306 7.76 12.65 19.10
C PRO A 306 7.76 12.90 20.60
N LYS A 307 6.58 13.12 21.19
CA LYS A 307 6.42 13.47 22.61
C LYS A 307 6.95 12.37 23.56
N LYS A 308 7.03 11.12 23.10
CA LYS A 308 7.56 9.99 23.88
C LYS A 308 8.96 9.57 23.45
N GLY A 309 9.52 10.16 22.39
CA GLY A 309 10.75 9.68 21.76
C GLY A 309 10.68 8.20 21.33
N GLN A 310 9.49 7.70 21.02
CA GLN A 310 9.30 6.31 20.58
C GLN A 310 9.42 6.22 19.07
N VAL A 311 10.35 5.39 18.58
CA VAL A 311 10.61 5.20 17.15
C VAL A 311 10.60 3.72 16.84
N VAL A 312 9.92 3.35 15.75
CA VAL A 312 9.96 2.01 15.17
C VAL A 312 10.27 2.14 13.68
N ILE A 313 11.45 1.66 13.30
CA ILE A 313 11.90 1.62 11.91
C ILE A 313 12.09 0.16 11.52
N LEU A 314 11.33 -0.31 10.53
CA LEU A 314 11.43 -1.67 10.01
C LEU A 314 11.63 -1.61 8.51
N PHE A 315 12.72 -2.20 8.02
CA PHE A 315 12.97 -2.38 6.60
C PHE A 315 12.92 -3.86 6.28
N SER A 316 12.16 -4.24 5.26
CA SER A 316 12.11 -5.61 4.73
C SER A 316 12.64 -5.63 3.30
N ASN A 317 13.49 -6.60 2.98
CA ASN A 317 13.92 -6.93 1.62
C ASN A 317 13.28 -8.22 1.08
N ALA A 318 12.18 -8.66 1.70
CA ALA A 318 11.22 -9.59 1.13
C ALA A 318 9.84 -8.93 1.17
N GLY A 319 9.44 -8.28 0.07
CA GLY A 319 8.26 -7.42 0.02
C GLY A 319 6.98 -8.09 0.52
N GLY A 320 6.09 -7.30 1.14
CA GLY A 320 4.79 -7.77 1.63
C GLY A 320 4.74 -8.07 3.14
N ALA A 321 5.79 -7.74 3.89
CA ALA A 321 5.79 -7.88 5.35
C ALA A 321 4.66 -7.06 6.01
N PRO A 322 3.95 -7.57 7.04
CA PRO A 322 2.86 -6.86 7.72
C PRO A 322 3.41 -5.81 8.71
N LEU A 323 4.19 -4.85 8.21
CA LEU A 323 4.97 -3.93 9.04
C LEU A 323 4.12 -3.10 10.01
N ASN A 324 2.89 -2.73 9.63
CA ASN A 324 1.96 -2.03 10.52
C ASN A 324 1.58 -2.89 11.74
N GLU A 325 1.26 -4.17 11.54
CA GLU A 325 0.94 -5.10 12.64
C GLU A 325 2.15 -5.30 13.56
N ILE A 326 3.34 -5.48 12.98
CA ILE A 326 4.58 -5.60 13.76
C ILE A 326 4.79 -4.32 14.59
N THR A 327 4.62 -3.15 13.97
CA THR A 327 4.79 -1.84 14.62
C THR A 327 3.82 -1.65 15.77
N GLU A 328 2.54 -1.97 15.58
CA GLU A 328 1.51 -1.87 16.63
C GLU A 328 1.86 -2.72 17.85
N LYS A 329 2.27 -3.98 17.64
CA LYS A 329 2.69 -4.88 18.70
C LYS A 329 3.96 -4.39 19.42
N ILE A 330 4.91 -3.82 18.69
CA ILE A 330 6.12 -3.21 19.29
C ILE A 330 5.75 -2.01 20.16
N ILE A 331 4.89 -1.11 19.67
CA ILE A 331 4.41 0.04 20.44
C ILE A 331 3.66 -0.42 21.70
N ASP A 332 2.86 -1.48 21.61
CA ASP A 332 2.21 -2.07 22.78
C ASP A 332 3.24 -2.58 23.81
N ILE A 333 4.29 -3.29 23.38
CA ILE A 333 5.39 -3.74 24.28
C ILE A 333 6.12 -2.56 24.92
N LEU A 334 6.46 -1.52 24.15
CA LEU A 334 7.12 -0.32 24.67
C LEU A 334 6.30 0.38 25.76
N ASN A 335 4.97 0.27 25.67
CA ASN A 335 4.03 0.87 26.60
C ASN A 335 3.45 -0.13 27.63
N GLY A 336 4.16 -1.24 27.85
CA GLY A 336 3.89 -2.17 28.96
C GLY A 336 2.71 -3.12 28.73
N LYS A 337 2.11 -3.13 27.53
CA LYS A 337 1.07 -4.09 27.17
C LYS A 337 1.70 -5.40 26.69
N GLU A 338 0.96 -6.48 26.88
CA GLU A 338 1.32 -7.77 26.32
C GLU A 338 0.94 -7.82 24.84
N ALA A 339 1.89 -8.23 23.99
CA ALA A 339 1.66 -8.42 22.56
C ALA A 339 1.53 -9.91 22.25
N LYS A 340 0.45 -10.28 21.55
CA LYS A 340 0.27 -11.64 21.06
C LYS A 340 1.27 -11.96 19.95
N MET A 341 1.88 -13.14 20.02
CA MET A 341 2.71 -13.66 18.94
C MET A 341 1.88 -13.81 17.65
N PRO A 342 2.49 -13.66 16.47
CA PRO A 342 1.77 -13.89 15.21
C PRO A 342 1.33 -15.35 15.11
N ALA A 343 0.15 -15.58 14.53
CA ALA A 343 -0.29 -16.91 14.10
C ALA A 343 0.34 -17.27 12.75
N GLN A 344 0.60 -18.55 12.52
CA GLN A 344 1.14 -19.06 11.26
C GLN A 344 0.05 -19.03 10.17
N SER A 345 0.42 -18.75 8.93
CA SER A 345 -0.53 -18.80 7.82
C SER A 345 -0.95 -20.24 7.60
N LEU A 346 -2.26 -20.50 7.62
CA LEU A 346 -2.77 -21.82 7.31
C LEU A 346 -2.48 -22.18 5.85
N ALA A 347 -2.51 -21.23 4.92
CA ALA A 347 -2.17 -21.48 3.52
C ALA A 347 -0.70 -21.89 3.35
N GLU A 348 0.24 -21.24 4.04
CA GLU A 348 1.66 -21.62 4.02
C GLU A 348 1.89 -23.01 4.59
N HIS A 349 1.21 -23.32 5.71
CA HIS A 349 1.25 -24.66 6.29
C HIS A 349 0.73 -25.71 5.31
N LEU A 350 -0.44 -25.48 4.73
CA LEU A 350 -1.02 -26.40 3.75
C LEU A 350 -0.15 -26.55 2.50
N ALA A 351 0.51 -25.50 2.03
CA ALA A 351 1.41 -25.59 0.89
C ALA A 351 2.54 -26.61 1.14
N ASN A 352 3.12 -26.60 2.36
CA ASN A 352 4.13 -27.58 2.75
C ASN A 352 3.54 -29.00 2.82
N VAL A 353 2.38 -29.17 3.44
CA VAL A 353 1.72 -30.49 3.51
C VAL A 353 1.38 -31.03 2.12
N ILE A 354 0.88 -30.19 1.20
CA ILE A 354 0.61 -30.59 -0.18
C ILE A 354 1.89 -31.07 -0.88
N LYS A 355 3.02 -30.43 -0.59
CA LYS A 355 4.32 -30.76 -1.18
C LYS A 355 4.93 -32.05 -0.61
N GLU A 356 4.77 -32.28 0.69
CA GLU A 356 5.41 -33.40 1.40
C GLU A 356 4.52 -34.65 1.45
N ASP A 357 3.24 -34.47 1.77
CA ASP A 357 2.29 -35.56 2.06
C ASP A 357 1.17 -35.67 1.01
N GLY A 358 0.89 -34.57 0.30
CA GLY A 358 -0.13 -34.50 -0.73
C GLY A 358 -1.43 -33.82 -0.28
N VAL A 359 -2.30 -33.54 -1.26
CA VAL A 359 -3.50 -32.72 -1.04
C VAL A 359 -4.54 -33.35 -0.10
N LYS A 360 -4.61 -34.69 -0.05
CA LYS A 360 -5.56 -35.37 0.82
C LYS A 360 -5.25 -35.08 2.29
N ASP A 361 -3.99 -35.20 2.69
CA ASP A 361 -3.54 -34.91 4.05
C ASP A 361 -3.68 -33.43 4.37
N ALA A 362 -3.39 -32.54 3.40
CA ALA A 362 -3.64 -31.11 3.57
C ALA A 362 -5.11 -30.79 3.85
N VAL A 363 -6.05 -31.41 3.13
CA VAL A 363 -7.49 -31.25 3.37
C VAL A 363 -7.92 -31.75 4.75
N ASP A 364 -7.35 -32.86 5.22
CA ASP A 364 -7.68 -33.41 6.54
C ASP A 364 -7.09 -32.55 7.67
N GLN A 365 -5.86 -32.05 7.53
CA GLN A 365 -5.26 -31.11 8.47
C GLN A 365 -6.00 -29.77 8.52
N PHE A 366 -6.44 -29.26 7.36
CA PHE A 366 -7.23 -28.02 7.29
C PHE A 366 -8.48 -28.06 8.18
N LYS A 367 -9.22 -29.18 8.18
CA LYS A 367 -10.44 -29.35 8.98
C LYS A 367 -10.19 -29.20 10.48
N GLN A 368 -9.01 -29.59 10.95
CA GLN A 368 -8.61 -29.51 12.36
C GLN A 368 -8.08 -28.11 12.69
N MET A 369 -7.12 -27.63 11.89
CA MET A 369 -6.34 -26.43 12.20
C MET A 369 -7.11 -25.12 12.02
N LYS A 370 -8.17 -25.09 11.18
CA LYS A 370 -8.95 -23.87 10.98
C LYS A 370 -9.66 -23.36 12.25
N GLU A 371 -9.87 -24.25 13.22
CA GLU A 371 -10.47 -23.89 14.51
C GLU A 371 -9.42 -23.41 15.54
N GLU A 372 -8.13 -23.66 15.31
CA GLU A 372 -7.01 -23.30 16.18
C GLU A 372 -6.53 -21.86 15.94
N LYS A 373 -7.41 -20.88 16.16
CA LYS A 373 -7.21 -19.47 15.78
C LYS A 373 -6.03 -18.75 16.44
N ASP A 374 -5.50 -19.27 17.55
CA ASP A 374 -4.29 -18.74 18.20
C ASP A 374 -3.00 -19.26 17.54
N ALA A 375 -3.05 -20.44 16.89
CA ALA A 375 -1.92 -21.04 16.21
C ALA A 375 -1.89 -20.69 14.72
N PHE A 376 -3.06 -20.72 14.07
CA PHE A 376 -3.20 -20.53 12.63
C PHE A 376 -4.14 -19.38 12.28
N ILE A 377 -3.77 -18.63 11.25
CA ILE A 377 -4.63 -17.63 10.62
C ILE A 377 -5.04 -18.10 9.23
N LEU A 378 -6.36 -18.12 9.01
CA LEU A 378 -6.96 -18.39 7.72
C LEU A 378 -7.31 -17.08 7.03
N ARG A 379 -6.81 -16.87 5.82
CA ARG A 379 -7.13 -15.71 4.99
C ARG A 379 -7.53 -16.16 3.59
N GLU A 380 -8.65 -15.63 3.11
CA GLU A 380 -9.19 -15.94 1.77
C GLU A 380 -8.14 -15.72 0.67
N ASN A 381 -7.41 -14.60 0.73
CA ASN A 381 -6.44 -14.22 -0.29
C ASN A 381 -5.22 -15.14 -0.32
N GLU A 382 -4.74 -15.61 0.84
CA GLU A 382 -3.59 -16.52 0.90
C GLU A 382 -3.97 -17.91 0.38
N MET A 383 -5.17 -18.40 0.72
CA MET A 383 -5.72 -19.63 0.14
C MET A 383 -5.90 -19.52 -1.38
N ASN A 384 -6.37 -18.36 -1.85
CA ASN A 384 -6.51 -18.10 -3.28
C ASN A 384 -5.15 -18.11 -3.99
N GLN A 385 -4.14 -17.45 -3.39
CA GLN A 385 -2.77 -17.46 -3.90
C GLN A 385 -2.18 -18.86 -3.95
N LEU A 386 -2.44 -19.70 -2.94
CA LEU A 386 -2.01 -21.09 -2.94
C LEU A 386 -2.61 -21.86 -4.11
N GLY A 387 -3.92 -21.73 -4.34
CA GLY A 387 -4.60 -22.35 -5.48
C GLY A 387 -3.98 -21.94 -6.82
N TYR A 388 -3.71 -20.64 -7.02
CA TYR A 388 -3.04 -20.16 -8.24
C TYR A 388 -1.58 -20.62 -8.37
N SER A 389 -0.83 -20.70 -7.26
CA SER A 389 0.52 -21.26 -7.26
C SER A 389 0.51 -22.69 -7.82
N LEU A 390 -0.38 -23.53 -7.28
CA LEU A 390 -0.56 -24.91 -7.73
C LEU A 390 -1.00 -24.99 -9.20
N MET A 391 -1.91 -24.12 -9.64
CA MET A 391 -2.30 -24.05 -11.07
C MET A 391 -1.14 -23.68 -12.00
N SER A 392 -0.23 -22.82 -11.54
CA SER A 392 0.96 -22.41 -12.31
C SER A 392 1.98 -23.54 -12.46
N GLU A 393 2.02 -24.43 -11.47
CA GLU A 393 2.79 -25.69 -11.48
C GLU A 393 2.07 -26.84 -12.19
N ASN A 394 0.90 -26.57 -12.81
CA ASN A 394 0.04 -27.58 -13.46
C ASN A 394 -0.51 -28.67 -12.51
N LYS A 395 -0.55 -28.39 -11.19
CA LYS A 395 -1.17 -29.22 -10.14
C LYS A 395 -2.65 -28.88 -9.99
N LEU A 396 -3.44 -29.20 -11.02
CA LEU A 396 -4.84 -28.77 -11.12
C LEU A 396 -5.73 -29.42 -10.06
N ASP A 397 -5.45 -30.66 -9.66
CA ASP A 397 -6.27 -31.40 -8.69
C ASP A 397 -6.12 -30.82 -7.29
N GLU A 398 -4.90 -30.46 -6.95
CA GLU A 398 -4.51 -29.81 -5.71
C GLU A 398 -5.09 -28.39 -5.64
N ALA A 399 -4.97 -27.63 -6.73
CA ALA A 399 -5.57 -26.30 -6.83
C ALA A 399 -7.09 -26.34 -6.64
N ILE A 400 -7.79 -27.26 -7.32
CA ILE A 400 -9.25 -27.45 -7.20
C ILE A 400 -9.63 -27.77 -5.76
N ALA A 401 -8.89 -28.63 -5.06
CA ALA A 401 -9.16 -28.92 -3.66
C ALA A 401 -8.99 -27.69 -2.77
N VAL A 402 -7.90 -26.92 -2.95
CA VAL A 402 -7.64 -25.69 -2.19
C VAL A 402 -8.72 -24.64 -2.44
N PHE A 403 -9.10 -24.39 -3.69
CA PHE A 403 -10.18 -23.46 -4.02
C PHE A 403 -11.53 -23.91 -3.46
N LYS A 404 -11.81 -25.22 -3.47
CA LYS A 404 -13.02 -25.78 -2.84
C LYS A 404 -13.06 -25.53 -1.33
N LEU A 405 -11.92 -25.68 -0.64
CA LEU A 405 -11.82 -25.31 0.78
C LEU A 405 -12.09 -23.81 0.97
N ASN A 406 -11.53 -22.96 0.09
CA ASN A 406 -11.72 -21.52 0.14
C ASN A 406 -13.20 -21.11 -0.04
N VAL A 407 -13.89 -21.73 -1.01
CA VAL A 407 -15.35 -21.57 -1.19
C VAL A 407 -16.13 -21.98 0.06
N GLY A 408 -15.71 -23.07 0.73
CA GLY A 408 -16.36 -23.55 1.95
C GLY A 408 -16.29 -22.57 3.11
N GLU A 409 -15.15 -21.91 3.33
CA GLU A 409 -14.97 -20.97 4.44
C GLU A 409 -15.36 -19.53 4.11
N PHE A 410 -15.34 -19.15 2.83
CA PHE A 410 -15.67 -17.79 2.37
C PHE A 410 -16.83 -17.80 1.34
N PRO A 411 -17.99 -18.42 1.64
CA PRO A 411 -19.06 -18.66 0.65
C PRO A 411 -19.77 -17.39 0.17
N LYS A 412 -19.46 -16.23 0.74
CA LYS A 412 -20.00 -14.92 0.33
C LYS A 412 -19.11 -14.18 -0.65
N SER A 413 -17.84 -14.55 -0.77
CA SER A 413 -16.89 -13.92 -1.68
C SER A 413 -17.14 -14.40 -3.11
N ALA A 414 -17.37 -13.48 -4.05
CA ALA A 414 -17.49 -13.85 -5.47
C ALA A 414 -16.18 -14.41 -6.04
N ASN A 415 -15.04 -14.00 -5.49
CA ASN A 415 -13.69 -14.33 -5.97
C ASN A 415 -13.32 -15.80 -5.75
N VAL A 416 -13.76 -16.40 -4.65
CA VAL A 416 -13.48 -17.83 -4.39
C VAL A 416 -14.20 -18.73 -5.38
N TYR A 417 -15.42 -18.38 -5.80
CA TYR A 417 -16.13 -19.12 -6.86
C TYR A 417 -15.52 -18.86 -8.25
N ASP A 418 -15.07 -17.63 -8.52
CA ASP A 418 -14.43 -17.31 -9.81
C ASP A 418 -13.15 -18.14 -9.99
N SER A 419 -12.27 -18.11 -8.99
CA SER A 419 -11.00 -18.84 -9.01
C SER A 419 -11.21 -20.36 -9.01
N TYR A 420 -12.22 -20.87 -8.29
CA TYR A 420 -12.58 -22.30 -8.34
C TYR A 420 -13.11 -22.71 -9.72
N GLY A 421 -13.97 -21.87 -10.31
CA GLY A 421 -14.52 -22.07 -11.66
C GLY A 421 -13.43 -22.11 -12.72
N GLU A 422 -12.42 -21.24 -12.62
CA GLU A 422 -11.28 -21.21 -13.54
C GLU A 422 -10.48 -22.53 -13.49
N ALA A 423 -10.16 -23.00 -12.29
CA ALA A 423 -9.42 -24.25 -12.10
C ALA A 423 -10.19 -25.46 -12.67
N LEU A 424 -11.51 -25.52 -12.41
CA LEU A 424 -12.40 -26.56 -12.94
C LEU A 424 -12.46 -26.52 -14.48
N LEU A 425 -12.58 -25.34 -15.07
CA LEU A 425 -12.63 -25.17 -16.52
C LEU A 425 -11.31 -25.60 -17.15
N LYS A 426 -10.16 -25.23 -16.55
CA LYS A 426 -8.83 -25.65 -17.01
C LYS A 426 -8.63 -27.16 -16.95
N LYS A 427 -9.23 -27.85 -15.97
CA LYS A 427 -9.25 -29.32 -15.89
C LYS A 427 -10.24 -29.99 -16.87
N GLY A 428 -11.11 -29.21 -17.52
CA GLY A 428 -12.15 -29.71 -18.43
C GLY A 428 -13.47 -30.06 -17.76
N ASN A 429 -13.65 -29.78 -16.46
CA ASN A 429 -14.91 -29.95 -15.75
C ASN A 429 -15.83 -28.74 -16.00
N LYS A 430 -16.32 -28.65 -17.25
CA LYS A 430 -17.09 -27.50 -17.73
C LYS A 430 -18.40 -27.29 -16.98
N GLU A 431 -19.15 -28.35 -16.66
CA GLU A 431 -20.45 -28.21 -16.01
C GLU A 431 -20.32 -27.56 -14.62
N GLU A 432 -19.42 -28.08 -13.78
CA GLU A 432 -19.18 -27.53 -12.44
C GLU A 432 -18.55 -26.14 -12.51
N ALA A 433 -17.66 -25.88 -13.48
CA ALA A 433 -17.08 -24.55 -13.69
C ALA A 433 -18.17 -23.50 -13.95
N LEU A 434 -19.13 -23.78 -14.83
CA LEU A 434 -20.21 -22.86 -15.16
C LEU A 434 -21.16 -22.61 -13.97
N VAL A 435 -21.35 -23.59 -13.09
CA VAL A 435 -22.08 -23.40 -11.82
C VAL A 435 -21.36 -22.37 -10.95
N ASN A 436 -20.04 -22.49 -10.82
CA ASN A 436 -19.23 -21.57 -10.04
C ASN A 436 -19.18 -20.15 -10.64
N TYR A 437 -19.01 -20.00 -11.96
CA TYR A 437 -19.09 -18.69 -12.60
C TYR A 437 -20.46 -18.04 -12.45
N LYS A 438 -21.56 -18.81 -12.55
CA LYS A 438 -22.91 -18.31 -12.25
C LYS A 438 -23.03 -17.84 -10.81
N LYS A 439 -22.46 -18.58 -9.85
CA LYS A 439 -22.47 -18.19 -8.44
C LYS A 439 -21.62 -16.95 -8.17
N SER A 440 -20.45 -16.87 -8.79
CA SER A 440 -19.60 -15.67 -8.76
C SER A 440 -20.36 -14.46 -9.31
N LEU A 441 -21.07 -14.62 -10.43
CA LEU A 441 -21.90 -13.55 -11.01
C LEU A 441 -23.14 -13.22 -10.17
N GLU A 442 -23.73 -14.19 -9.47
CA GLU A 442 -24.83 -13.93 -8.51
C GLU A 442 -24.37 -13.06 -7.34
N LEU A 443 -23.15 -13.34 -6.84
CA LEU A 443 -22.54 -12.60 -5.73
C LEU A 443 -21.97 -11.25 -6.18
N ASN A 444 -21.38 -11.21 -7.39
CA ASN A 444 -20.90 -10.01 -8.07
C ASN A 444 -21.44 -9.94 -9.52
N PRO A 445 -22.62 -9.34 -9.75
CA PRO A 445 -23.23 -9.19 -11.07
C PRO A 445 -22.41 -8.37 -12.08
N ARG A 446 -21.33 -7.75 -11.64
CA ARG A 446 -20.40 -7.01 -12.48
C ARG A 446 -19.16 -7.77 -12.90
N ASN A 447 -18.92 -8.98 -12.37
CA ASN A 447 -17.75 -9.78 -12.71
C ASN A 447 -17.67 -10.02 -14.23
N THR A 448 -16.92 -9.17 -14.92
CA THR A 448 -16.82 -9.17 -16.39
C THR A 448 -16.10 -10.42 -16.90
N GLY A 449 -15.17 -10.96 -16.11
CA GLY A 449 -14.51 -12.25 -16.36
C GLY A 449 -15.51 -13.40 -16.39
N ALA A 450 -16.34 -13.53 -15.36
CA ALA A 450 -17.39 -14.54 -15.32
C ALA A 450 -18.39 -14.40 -16.48
N VAL A 451 -18.83 -13.17 -16.80
CA VAL A 451 -19.72 -12.93 -17.96
C VAL A 451 -19.08 -13.42 -19.25
N LYS A 452 -17.81 -13.09 -19.47
CA LYS A 452 -17.07 -13.50 -20.68
C LYS A 452 -17.01 -15.02 -20.78
N VAL A 453 -16.57 -15.70 -19.72
CA VAL A 453 -16.44 -17.16 -19.71
C VAL A 453 -17.79 -17.84 -19.91
N LEU A 454 -18.86 -17.36 -19.28
CA LEU A 454 -20.22 -17.90 -19.45
C LEU A 454 -20.69 -17.76 -20.90
N LYS A 455 -20.54 -16.58 -21.51
CA LYS A 455 -20.93 -16.32 -22.91
C LYS A 455 -20.13 -17.17 -23.90
N GLU A 456 -18.80 -17.25 -23.73
CA GLU A 456 -17.92 -18.09 -24.55
C GLU A 456 -18.28 -19.58 -24.46
N ASN A 457 -18.93 -19.99 -23.36
CA ASN A 457 -19.40 -21.35 -23.15
C ASN A 457 -20.89 -21.57 -23.48
N GLY A 458 -21.52 -20.62 -24.19
CA GLY A 458 -22.89 -20.76 -24.69
C GLY A 458 -23.98 -20.51 -23.64
N VAL A 459 -23.63 -19.94 -22.48
CA VAL A 459 -24.60 -19.55 -21.47
C VAL A 459 -25.08 -18.13 -21.76
N THR A 460 -26.38 -17.95 -21.95
CA THR A 460 -26.99 -16.63 -21.99
C THR A 460 -26.87 -16.00 -20.61
N VAL A 461 -26.24 -14.83 -20.57
CA VAL A 461 -26.12 -14.02 -19.36
C VAL A 461 -26.95 -12.77 -19.55
N ASP A 462 -28.02 -12.66 -18.77
CA ASP A 462 -28.84 -11.47 -18.74
C ASP A 462 -28.04 -10.30 -18.19
N GLU A 463 -28.26 -9.11 -18.74
CA GLU A 463 -27.71 -7.91 -18.13
C GLU A 463 -28.29 -7.72 -16.73
N PRO A 464 -27.51 -7.19 -15.78
CA PRO A 464 -28.00 -6.92 -14.43
C PRO A 464 -29.23 -6.00 -14.51
N LYS A 465 -30.40 -6.50 -14.10
CA LYS A 465 -31.64 -5.71 -14.11
C LYS A 465 -31.61 -4.68 -12.99
N GLU A 466 -31.58 -3.41 -13.39
CA GLU A 466 -31.72 -2.28 -12.46
C GLU A 466 -33.14 -2.24 -11.90
N ILE A 467 -33.28 -2.04 -10.60
CA ILE A 467 -34.58 -1.74 -9.97
C ILE A 467 -34.75 -0.23 -9.81
N LYS A 468 -35.95 0.23 -9.47
CA LYS A 468 -36.16 1.62 -9.03
C LYS A 468 -36.33 1.64 -7.53
N LEU A 469 -35.57 2.50 -6.85
CA LEU A 469 -35.72 2.79 -5.43
C LEU A 469 -36.23 4.22 -5.27
N SER A 470 -37.15 4.43 -4.32
CA SER A 470 -37.64 5.77 -4.02
C SER A 470 -36.52 6.62 -3.40
N ALA A 471 -36.62 7.95 -3.55
CA ALA A 471 -35.70 8.87 -2.90
C ALA A 471 -35.65 8.68 -1.37
N GLU A 472 -36.74 8.25 -0.75
CA GLU A 472 -36.81 7.94 0.69
C GLU A 472 -35.96 6.73 1.09
N ILE A 473 -35.95 5.67 0.27
CA ILE A 473 -35.08 4.51 0.49
C ILE A 473 -33.62 4.90 0.26
N LEU A 474 -33.33 5.61 -0.84
CA LEU A 474 -31.96 6.02 -1.18
C LEU A 474 -31.32 6.89 -0.09
N LYS A 475 -32.10 7.79 0.55
CA LYS A 475 -31.65 8.63 1.65
C LYS A 475 -31.10 7.85 2.85
N GLN A 476 -31.53 6.60 3.05
CA GLN A 476 -31.04 5.77 4.17
C GLN A 476 -29.57 5.36 4.00
N TYR A 477 -29.07 5.34 2.75
CA TYR A 477 -27.69 5.00 2.42
C TYR A 477 -26.73 6.19 2.47
N VAL A 478 -27.26 7.42 2.56
CA VAL A 478 -26.43 8.63 2.63
C VAL A 478 -25.54 8.59 3.87
N GLY A 479 -24.28 8.94 3.67
CA GLY A 479 -23.28 8.97 4.72
C GLY A 479 -21.86 8.79 4.19
N LYS A 480 -20.90 8.76 5.12
CA LYS A 480 -19.50 8.46 4.81
C LYS A 480 -19.13 7.08 5.33
N TYR A 481 -18.49 6.28 4.49
CA TYR A 481 -18.09 4.92 4.80
C TYR A 481 -16.57 4.78 4.68
N GLN A 482 -15.89 4.38 5.74
CA GLN A 482 -14.44 4.30 5.80
C GLN A 482 -13.95 2.89 5.45
N LEU A 483 -13.45 2.72 4.22
CA LEU A 483 -12.95 1.44 3.67
C LEU A 483 -11.55 1.08 4.18
N ALA A 484 -10.72 2.12 4.30
CA ALA A 484 -9.40 2.06 4.88
C ALA A 484 -9.15 3.36 5.64
N PRO A 485 -8.17 3.40 6.52
CA PRO A 485 -7.64 4.64 7.08
C PRO A 485 -7.52 5.71 5.95
N ASN A 486 -8.34 6.78 6.05
CA ASN A 486 -8.84 7.69 4.99
C ASN A 486 -8.77 7.30 3.52
N PHE A 487 -9.42 6.18 3.24
CA PHE A 487 -10.19 5.98 2.03
C PHE A 487 -11.67 5.97 2.43
N ILE A 488 -12.36 7.08 2.16
CA ILE A 488 -13.78 7.27 2.45
C ILE A 488 -14.56 7.14 1.15
N MET A 489 -15.66 6.40 1.22
CA MET A 489 -16.70 6.41 0.21
C MET A 489 -17.85 7.28 0.72
N ALA A 490 -18.00 8.46 0.13
CA ALA A 490 -19.12 9.35 0.40
C ALA A 490 -20.30 8.94 -0.49
N VAL A 491 -21.44 8.67 0.14
CA VAL A 491 -22.69 8.31 -0.55
C VAL A 491 -23.64 9.48 -0.44
N THR A 492 -24.09 9.99 -1.59
CA THR A 492 -24.99 11.15 -1.69
C THR A 492 -26.16 10.84 -2.60
N VAL A 493 -27.26 11.57 -2.43
CA VAL A 493 -28.49 11.41 -3.23
C VAL A 493 -28.88 12.77 -3.81
N ASN A 494 -29.23 12.80 -5.09
CA ASN A 494 -29.81 13.95 -5.77
C ASN A 494 -31.05 13.51 -6.56
N GLY A 495 -32.23 13.90 -6.09
CA GLY A 495 -33.50 13.40 -6.60
C GLY A 495 -33.65 11.89 -6.37
N GLU A 496 -33.91 11.14 -7.44
CA GLU A 496 -34.01 9.66 -7.44
C GLU A 496 -32.69 8.97 -7.79
N LYS A 497 -31.58 9.72 -7.81
CA LYS A 497 -30.25 9.20 -8.14
C LYS A 497 -29.37 9.15 -6.91
N ILE A 498 -28.61 8.07 -6.77
CA ILE A 498 -27.63 7.87 -5.72
C ILE A 498 -26.24 7.83 -6.35
N PHE A 499 -25.28 8.41 -5.64
CA PHE A 499 -23.92 8.57 -6.10
C PHE A 499 -22.97 8.09 -5.02
N VAL A 500 -21.84 7.56 -5.46
CA VAL A 500 -20.70 7.29 -4.61
C VAL A 500 -19.51 8.10 -5.08
N GLN A 501 -18.72 8.57 -4.13
CA GLN A 501 -17.44 9.18 -4.41
C GLN A 501 -16.41 8.58 -3.45
N ALA A 502 -15.51 7.77 -4.01
CA ALA A 502 -14.34 7.32 -3.27
C ALA A 502 -13.30 8.43 -3.18
N THR A 503 -12.51 8.46 -2.10
CA THR A 503 -11.41 9.42 -1.94
C THR A 503 -10.47 9.36 -3.15
N GLY A 504 -10.30 10.50 -3.82
CA GLY A 504 -9.44 10.62 -5.01
C GLY A 504 -10.03 10.11 -6.32
N GLN A 505 -11.34 9.79 -6.33
CA GLN A 505 -12.04 9.38 -7.55
C GLN A 505 -13.16 10.35 -7.89
N PRO A 506 -13.49 10.52 -9.19
CA PRO A 506 -14.69 11.21 -9.60
C PRO A 506 -15.93 10.59 -8.96
N GLN A 507 -16.92 11.44 -8.68
CA GLN A 507 -18.23 10.97 -8.24
C GLN A 507 -18.86 10.13 -9.37
N ALA A 508 -19.35 8.94 -9.02
CA ALA A 508 -20.01 8.03 -9.95
C ALA A 508 -21.46 7.79 -9.50
N GLU A 509 -22.40 7.85 -10.44
CA GLU A 509 -23.76 7.35 -10.21
C GLU A 509 -23.70 5.84 -9.96
N ILE A 510 -24.41 5.37 -8.94
CA ILE A 510 -24.52 3.94 -8.64
C ILE A 510 -25.96 3.49 -8.88
N PHE A 511 -26.11 2.34 -9.52
CA PHE A 511 -27.38 1.83 -9.99
C PHE A 511 -27.81 0.66 -9.10
N PRO A 512 -29.05 0.63 -8.60
CA PRO A 512 -29.52 -0.41 -7.69
C PRO A 512 -29.83 -1.71 -8.43
N LEU A 513 -29.34 -2.83 -7.90
CA LEU A 513 -29.64 -4.21 -8.32
C LEU A 513 -30.61 -4.90 -7.36
N ALA A 514 -30.54 -4.50 -6.10
CA ALA A 514 -31.44 -4.89 -5.03
C ALA A 514 -31.58 -3.69 -4.10
N GLU A 515 -32.41 -3.80 -3.05
CA GLU A 515 -32.59 -2.70 -2.11
C GLU A 515 -31.26 -2.25 -1.49
N ASP A 516 -30.35 -3.18 -1.20
CA ASP A 516 -29.06 -2.96 -0.54
C ASP A 516 -27.83 -3.12 -1.46
N LYS A 517 -28.01 -3.46 -2.74
CA LYS A 517 -26.92 -3.73 -3.70
C LYS A 517 -26.91 -2.74 -4.84
N PHE A 518 -25.76 -2.15 -5.11
CA PHE A 518 -25.55 -1.09 -6.09
C PHE A 518 -24.28 -1.34 -6.91
N TYR A 519 -24.15 -0.68 -8.06
CA TYR A 519 -22.92 -0.73 -8.85
C TYR A 519 -22.71 0.56 -9.66
N PRO A 520 -21.45 1.01 -9.86
CA PRO A 520 -21.14 2.06 -10.83
C PRO A 520 -21.05 1.53 -12.27
N LYS A 521 -21.38 2.35 -13.27
CA LYS A 521 -21.20 2.00 -14.69
C LYS A 521 -19.78 2.18 -15.24
N VAL A 522 -18.95 2.90 -14.49
CA VAL A 522 -17.62 3.35 -14.94
C VAL A 522 -16.48 2.43 -14.52
N VAL A 523 -16.72 1.47 -13.62
CA VAL A 523 -15.70 0.55 -13.10
C VAL A 523 -16.34 -0.79 -12.74
N ASP A 524 -15.59 -1.89 -12.89
CA ASP A 524 -15.99 -3.23 -12.45
C ASP A 524 -15.94 -3.30 -10.91
N ALA A 525 -17.02 -2.83 -10.29
CA ALA A 525 -17.21 -2.85 -8.85
C ALA A 525 -18.68 -3.05 -8.47
N GLN A 526 -18.91 -3.47 -7.23
CA GLN A 526 -20.22 -3.53 -6.61
C GLN A 526 -20.16 -2.98 -5.19
N ILE A 527 -21.27 -2.40 -4.75
CA ILE A 527 -21.45 -1.83 -3.43
C ILE A 527 -22.62 -2.54 -2.75
N ARG A 528 -22.41 -3.05 -1.55
CA ARG A 528 -23.46 -3.64 -0.72
C ARG A 528 -23.56 -2.89 0.60
N PHE A 529 -24.73 -2.39 0.95
CA PHE A 529 -24.98 -1.78 2.25
C PHE A 529 -25.42 -2.84 3.27
N VAL A 530 -24.94 -2.71 4.50
CA VAL A 530 -25.27 -3.62 5.60
C VAL A 530 -26.05 -2.83 6.65
N ARG A 531 -27.13 -3.44 7.14
CA ARG A 531 -28.00 -2.88 8.17
C ARG A 531 -27.83 -3.65 9.48
N GLU A 532 -27.83 -2.92 10.59
CA GLU A 532 -27.89 -3.44 11.94
C GLU A 532 -29.07 -2.75 12.65
N ASN A 533 -29.99 -3.53 13.21
CA ASN A 533 -31.24 -3.02 13.82
C ASN A 533 -32.04 -2.07 12.91
N GLY A 534 -32.06 -2.36 11.59
CA GLY A 534 -32.76 -1.55 10.58
C GLY A 534 -31.97 -0.35 10.04
N ILE A 535 -30.84 0.01 10.67
CA ILE A 535 -30.03 1.18 10.32
C ILE A 535 -28.82 0.75 9.49
N VAL A 536 -28.56 1.44 8.38
CA VAL A 536 -27.35 1.21 7.57
C VAL A 536 -26.12 1.68 8.36
N ASN A 537 -25.22 0.74 8.69
CA ASN A 537 -24.03 1.02 9.50
C ASN A 537 -22.70 0.69 8.78
N GLN A 538 -22.77 0.07 7.60
CA GLN A 538 -21.60 -0.37 6.85
C GLN A 538 -21.92 -0.45 5.34
N LEU A 539 -20.89 -0.28 4.54
CA LEU A 539 -20.84 -0.51 3.11
C LEU A 539 -19.78 -1.58 2.85
N ILE A 540 -19.94 -2.42 1.84
CA ILE A 540 -18.93 -3.38 1.39
C ILE A 540 -18.69 -3.11 -0.09
N LEU A 541 -17.45 -2.75 -0.45
CA LEU A 541 -17.01 -2.59 -1.83
C LEU A 541 -16.45 -3.92 -2.31
N LEU A 542 -17.03 -4.46 -3.37
CA LEU A 542 -16.49 -5.60 -4.11
C LEU A 542 -15.81 -5.05 -5.36
N GLN A 543 -14.50 -5.18 -5.46
CA GLN A 543 -13.75 -4.70 -6.63
C GLN A 543 -12.50 -5.58 -6.84
N ASN A 544 -12.23 -5.97 -8.09
CA ASN A 544 -11.09 -6.82 -8.45
C ASN A 544 -11.02 -8.11 -7.60
N GLY A 545 -12.18 -8.73 -7.35
CA GLY A 545 -12.29 -9.95 -6.55
C GLY A 545 -12.02 -9.76 -5.04
N ARG A 546 -11.95 -8.53 -4.53
CA ARG A 546 -11.79 -8.27 -3.09
C ARG A 546 -13.07 -7.73 -2.50
N GLU A 547 -13.50 -8.29 -1.37
CA GLU A 547 -14.47 -7.64 -0.48
C GLU A 547 -13.74 -6.71 0.48
N MET A 548 -14.13 -5.44 0.47
CA MET A 548 -13.54 -4.41 1.32
C MET A 548 -14.67 -3.80 2.16
N PRO A 549 -14.75 -4.14 3.46
CA PRO A 549 -15.75 -3.56 4.35
C PRO A 549 -15.39 -2.12 4.72
N ALA A 550 -16.40 -1.24 4.69
CA ALA A 550 -16.31 0.17 5.05
C ALA A 550 -17.33 0.53 6.14
N LYS A 551 -16.88 0.87 7.34
CA LYS A 551 -17.77 1.25 8.44
C LYS A 551 -18.38 2.64 8.18
N LYS A 552 -19.68 2.82 8.42
CA LYS A 552 -20.30 4.15 8.38
C LYS A 552 -19.77 4.99 9.55
N ILE A 553 -19.24 6.16 9.24
CA ILE A 553 -18.64 7.10 10.21
C ILE A 553 -19.44 8.39 10.35
N GLU A 554 -20.26 8.73 9.36
CA GLU A 554 -21.19 9.87 9.35
C GLU A 554 -22.50 9.49 8.67
#